data_AF-A0A970TFA2-F1
#
_entry.id   AF-A0A970TFA2-F1
#
_cell.length_a   1.000
_cell.length_b   1.000
_cell.length_c   1.000
_cell.angle_alpha   90.00
_cell.angle_beta   90.00
_cell.angle_gamma   90.00
#
_symmetry.space_group_name_H-M   'P 1'
#
loop_
_entity.id
_entity.type
_entity.pdbx_description
1 polymer ?
#
loop_
_entity_poly.entity_id
_entity_poly.type
_entity_poly.pdbx_seq_one_letter_code
_entity_poly.pdbx_strand_id
1 'polypeptide(L)'
;MYLLVSVFLIFNISSASILWSFYIENKVLVIIGILLLLFITSIFVRIRKKKKRKSKEKEIVRPITDVIGTSPEQLEELNQDLKPFGFAYDYTQDMFYSLMNGWQRSFGYFRLYDEASATFSMIIDCEPIYFNYRGMKWMIEFWKGQYGMTTGGEVGVYYTSGQDLNIPGIFNGTFYYCVKDEHRIDMSFALRKNGNLLFTRSAYHWWITGFKLAEFSQPFEITMDIILDLYDRQMAEAFVSGLRKAGYTENEYAVRGRRVYVYFDKPHTKQPFTRNSITVHLMQRNNKSFCDAYNYLTESYVGTLDKLAFVKYKSPNMYNQILNMGKPQQVFEAYDRVKDYL
;
A
#
# COMPACT_ATOMS: atom_id res chain seq x y z
N MET A 1 -38.47 -13.16 -46.66
CA MET A 1 -37.55 -12.66 -45.61
C MET A 1 -37.40 -11.13 -45.65
N TYR A 2 -37.25 -10.49 -46.82
CA TYR A 2 -37.11 -9.02 -46.94
C TYR A 2 -38.34 -8.19 -46.49
N LEU A 3 -39.57 -8.67 -46.71
CA LEU A 3 -40.81 -7.96 -46.32
C LEU A 3 -41.06 -7.90 -44.80
N LEU A 4 -40.59 -8.89 -44.04
CA LEU A 4 -40.76 -8.91 -42.57
C LEU A 4 -39.77 -7.98 -41.86
N VAL A 5 -38.55 -7.87 -42.40
CA VAL A 5 -37.53 -6.96 -41.87
C VAL A 5 -37.90 -5.50 -42.13
N SER A 6 -38.47 -5.17 -43.30
CA SER A 6 -38.89 -3.79 -43.58
C SER A 6 -40.06 -3.34 -42.72
N VAL A 7 -41.06 -4.20 -42.47
CA VAL A 7 -42.20 -3.88 -41.60
C VAL A 7 -41.74 -3.67 -40.15
N PHE A 8 -40.82 -4.49 -39.65
CA PHE A 8 -40.27 -4.34 -38.29
C PHE A 8 -39.44 -3.06 -38.13
N LEU A 9 -38.65 -2.68 -39.14
CA LEU A 9 -37.91 -1.43 -39.16
C LEU A 9 -38.84 -0.21 -39.24
N ILE A 10 -39.86 -0.23 -40.09
CA ILE A 10 -40.84 0.86 -40.21
C ILE A 10 -41.64 1.03 -38.91
N PHE A 11 -42.02 -0.07 -38.26
CA PHE A 11 -42.73 -0.03 -36.98
C PHE A 11 -41.86 0.61 -35.89
N ASN A 12 -40.59 0.19 -35.76
CA ASN A 12 -39.66 0.75 -34.78
C ASN A 12 -39.36 2.24 -35.03
N ILE A 13 -39.20 2.64 -36.29
CA ILE A 13 -38.99 4.05 -36.68
C ILE A 13 -40.25 4.88 -36.37
N SER A 14 -41.45 4.34 -36.61
CA SER A 14 -42.71 5.02 -36.29
C SER A 14 -42.91 5.19 -34.78
N SER A 15 -42.62 4.17 -33.97
CA SER A 15 -42.69 4.27 -32.51
C SER A 15 -41.63 5.20 -31.93
N ALA A 16 -40.42 5.22 -32.49
CA ALA A 16 -39.38 6.17 -32.10
C ALA A 16 -39.77 7.61 -32.45
N SER A 17 -40.41 7.82 -33.60
CA SER A 17 -40.92 9.14 -34.04
C SER A 17 -42.05 9.66 -33.13
N ILE A 18 -42.98 8.78 -32.72
CA ILE A 18 -44.07 9.12 -31.79
C ILE A 18 -43.53 9.46 -30.38
N LEU A 19 -42.54 8.70 -29.90
CA LEU A 19 -41.88 9.00 -28.63
C LEU A 19 -41.10 10.32 -28.68
N TRP A 20 -40.50 10.63 -29.84
CA TRP A 20 -39.75 11.87 -30.06
C TRP A 20 -40.66 13.09 -30.15
N SER A 21 -41.80 13.00 -30.85
CA SER A 21 -42.80 14.08 -30.91
C SER A 21 -43.46 14.31 -29.56
N PHE A 22 -43.82 13.23 -28.85
CA PHE A 22 -44.37 13.32 -27.49
C PHE A 22 -43.39 13.96 -26.50
N TYR A 23 -42.09 13.61 -26.58
CA TYR A 23 -41.04 14.25 -25.79
C TYR A 23 -40.91 15.75 -26.11
N ILE A 24 -40.96 16.14 -27.39
CA ILE A 24 -40.83 17.55 -27.79
C ILE A 24 -42.02 18.40 -27.34
N GLU A 25 -43.24 17.89 -27.44
CA GLU A 25 -44.46 18.59 -27.03
C GLU A 25 -44.61 18.65 -25.49
N ASN A 26 -44.16 17.63 -24.77
CA ASN A 26 -44.39 17.48 -23.32
C ASN A 26 -43.11 17.47 -22.47
N LYS A 27 -42.07 18.22 -22.88
CA LYS A 27 -40.74 18.23 -22.23
C LYS A 27 -40.80 18.41 -20.71
N VAL A 28 -41.65 19.33 -20.24
CA VAL A 28 -41.78 19.65 -18.81
C VAL A 28 -42.34 18.45 -18.03
N LEU A 29 -43.37 17.77 -18.56
CA LEU A 29 -43.98 16.61 -17.92
C LEU A 29 -43.03 15.40 -17.88
N VAL A 30 -42.24 15.20 -18.94
CA VAL A 30 -41.22 14.13 -18.97
C VAL A 30 -40.12 14.39 -17.93
N ILE A 31 -39.65 15.63 -17.80
CA ILE A 31 -38.64 16.01 -16.79
C ILE A 31 -39.19 15.82 -15.37
N ILE A 32 -40.44 16.24 -15.11
CA ILE A 32 -41.09 16.03 -13.80
C ILE A 32 -41.23 14.53 -13.49
N GLY A 33 -41.61 13.72 -14.48
CA GLY A 33 -41.70 12.26 -14.33
C GLY A 33 -40.37 11.62 -13.97
N ILE A 34 -39.27 12.02 -14.62
CA ILE A 34 -37.92 11.53 -14.30
C ILE A 34 -37.50 11.95 -12.89
N LEU A 35 -37.75 13.20 -12.49
CA LEU A 35 -37.43 13.71 -11.16
C LEU A 35 -38.20 12.98 -10.06
N LEU A 36 -39.48 12.67 -10.28
CA LEU A 36 -40.29 11.86 -9.37
C LEU A 36 -39.76 10.43 -9.27
N LEU A 37 -39.33 9.83 -10.38
CA LEU A 37 -38.72 8.50 -10.39
C LEU A 37 -37.41 8.47 -9.58
N LEU A 38 -36.56 9.49 -9.76
CA LEU A 38 -35.31 9.68 -9.00
C LEU A 38 -35.58 9.91 -7.50
N PHE A 39 -36.66 10.61 -7.16
CA PHE A 39 -37.06 10.82 -5.76
C PHE A 39 -37.59 9.54 -5.11
N ILE A 40 -38.43 8.77 -5.79
CA ILE A 40 -38.96 7.49 -5.30
C ILE A 40 -37.82 6.47 -5.10
N THR A 41 -36.89 6.38 -6.06
CA THR A 41 -35.71 5.51 -5.95
C THR A 41 -34.80 5.94 -4.78
N SER A 42 -34.59 7.24 -4.58
CA SER A 42 -33.89 7.80 -3.42
C SER A 42 -34.53 7.40 -2.08
N ILE A 43 -35.86 7.48 -1.97
CA ILE A 43 -36.61 7.03 -0.80
C ILE A 43 -36.43 5.52 -0.58
N PHE A 44 -36.57 4.71 -1.62
CA PHE A 44 -36.37 3.26 -1.54
C PHE A 44 -34.96 2.89 -1.07
N VAL A 45 -33.93 3.58 -1.56
CA VAL A 45 -32.54 3.40 -1.11
C VAL A 45 -32.37 3.79 0.35
N ARG A 46 -32.99 4.90 0.81
CA ARG A 46 -32.97 5.31 2.22
C ARG A 46 -33.67 4.29 3.12
N ILE A 47 -34.83 3.79 2.73
CA ILE A 47 -35.58 2.77 3.49
C ILE A 47 -34.76 1.48 3.58
N ARG A 48 -34.16 1.01 2.47
CA ARG A 48 -33.26 -0.15 2.47
C ARG A 48 -32.06 0.06 3.38
N LYS A 49 -31.40 1.22 3.32
CA LYS A 49 -30.28 1.57 4.24
C LYS A 49 -30.73 1.56 5.69
N LYS A 50 -31.90 2.11 6.02
CA LYS A 50 -32.44 2.14 7.40
C LYS A 50 -32.80 0.74 7.91
N LYS A 51 -33.36 -0.13 7.05
CA LYS A 51 -33.66 -1.53 7.37
C LYS A 51 -32.39 -2.35 7.60
N LYS A 52 -31.34 -2.14 6.78
CA LYS A 52 -30.01 -2.76 6.94
C LYS A 52 -29.29 -2.28 8.21
N ARG A 53 -29.43 -1.00 8.58
CA ARG A 53 -28.93 -0.46 9.86
C ARG A 53 -29.63 -1.10 11.06
N LYS A 54 -30.95 -1.23 11.02
CA LYS A 54 -31.74 -1.91 12.07
C LYS A 54 -31.46 -3.41 12.19
N SER A 55 -31.03 -4.09 11.12
CA SER A 55 -30.66 -5.52 11.20
C SER A 55 -29.25 -5.73 11.76
N LYS A 56 -28.32 -4.80 11.51
CA LYS A 56 -26.95 -4.85 12.08
C LYS A 56 -26.91 -4.66 13.60
N GLU A 57 -27.89 -3.96 14.18
CA GLU A 57 -27.94 -3.65 15.61
C GLU A 57 -28.30 -4.85 16.51
N LYS A 58 -28.48 -6.07 15.98
CA LYS A 58 -28.97 -7.24 16.73
C LYS A 58 -28.20 -8.54 16.58
N GLU A 59 -27.04 -8.56 15.93
CA GLU A 59 -26.26 -9.81 15.80
C GLU A 59 -25.02 -9.76 16.68
N ILE A 60 -25.16 -10.23 17.93
CA ILE A 60 -24.00 -10.60 18.76
C ILE A 60 -23.48 -11.92 18.18
N VAL A 61 -22.48 -11.82 17.30
CA VAL A 61 -21.79 -12.99 16.73
C VAL A 61 -20.90 -13.58 17.83
N ARG A 62 -21.15 -14.85 18.19
CA ARG A 62 -20.30 -15.60 19.13
C ARG A 62 -18.93 -15.84 18.48
N PRO A 63 -17.83 -15.95 19.26
CA PRO A 63 -16.53 -16.34 18.71
C PRO A 63 -16.69 -17.66 17.95
N ILE A 64 -16.28 -17.69 16.70
CA ILE A 64 -16.39 -18.87 15.84
C ILE A 64 -15.19 -19.79 16.09
N THR A 65 -14.91 -20.12 17.35
CA THR A 65 -13.84 -21.07 17.68
C THR A 65 -14.12 -22.45 17.10
N ASP A 66 -15.41 -22.81 16.96
CA ASP A 66 -15.83 -24.13 16.51
C ASP A 66 -15.72 -24.35 14.99
N VAL A 67 -15.51 -23.29 14.19
CA VAL A 67 -15.35 -23.37 12.72
C VAL A 67 -13.98 -22.86 12.24
N ILE A 68 -13.28 -22.04 13.04
CA ILE A 68 -12.10 -21.28 12.61
C ILE A 68 -10.81 -21.68 13.37
N GLY A 69 -10.87 -22.66 14.27
CA GLY A 69 -9.70 -23.12 15.04
C GLY A 69 -9.30 -22.17 16.16
N THR A 70 -8.19 -22.48 16.84
CA THR A 70 -7.63 -21.67 17.93
C THR A 70 -6.76 -20.52 17.39
N SER A 71 -6.59 -19.44 18.16
CA SER A 71 -5.75 -18.29 17.73
C SER A 71 -4.31 -18.67 17.33
N PRO A 72 -3.63 -19.65 17.99
CA PRO A 72 -2.33 -20.14 17.52
C PRO A 72 -2.38 -20.84 16.16
N GLU A 73 -3.40 -21.65 15.90
CA GLU A 73 -3.58 -22.34 14.61
C GLU A 73 -3.87 -21.35 13.49
N GLN A 74 -4.74 -20.37 13.74
CA GLN A 74 -5.04 -19.28 12.78
C GLN A 74 -3.78 -18.46 12.45
N LEU A 75 -2.95 -18.18 13.46
CA LEU A 75 -1.69 -17.46 13.27
C LEU A 75 -0.71 -18.24 12.41
N GLU A 76 -0.56 -19.54 12.67
CA GLU A 76 0.31 -20.42 11.89
C GLU A 76 -0.17 -20.52 10.44
N GLU A 77 -1.47 -20.73 10.22
CA GLU A 77 -2.07 -20.77 8.88
C GLU A 77 -1.86 -19.46 8.12
N LEU A 78 -2.12 -18.31 8.76
CA LEU A 78 -1.88 -17.00 8.17
C LEU A 78 -0.40 -16.79 7.80
N ASN A 79 0.52 -17.20 8.68
CA ASN A 79 1.95 -17.08 8.40
C ASN A 79 2.42 -18.01 7.29
N GLN A 80 1.80 -19.19 7.14
CA GLN A 80 2.04 -20.07 5.99
C GLN A 80 1.57 -19.43 4.68
N ASP A 81 0.40 -18.78 4.69
CA ASP A 81 -0.13 -18.06 3.53
C ASP A 81 0.72 -16.82 3.15
N LEU A 82 1.27 -16.11 4.14
CA LEU A 82 2.09 -14.91 3.94
C LEU A 82 3.53 -15.21 3.50
N LYS A 83 4.09 -16.36 3.91
CA LYS A 83 5.49 -16.72 3.68
C LYS A 83 5.92 -16.64 2.21
N PRO A 84 5.14 -17.10 1.21
CA PRO A 84 5.47 -16.95 -0.21
C PRO A 84 5.61 -15.48 -0.64
N PHE A 85 4.91 -14.56 0.01
CA PHE A 85 4.99 -13.13 -0.25
C PHE A 85 6.13 -12.44 0.52
N GLY A 86 6.86 -13.18 1.36
CA GLY A 86 7.99 -12.66 2.13
C GLY A 86 7.58 -11.95 3.42
N PHE A 87 6.37 -12.21 3.94
CA PHE A 87 5.84 -11.57 5.14
C PHE A 87 5.42 -12.59 6.21
N ALA A 88 5.25 -12.09 7.42
CA ALA A 88 4.59 -12.75 8.55
C ALA A 88 3.78 -11.72 9.34
N TYR A 89 2.96 -12.19 10.26
CA TYR A 89 2.07 -11.39 11.09
C TYR A 89 2.46 -11.50 12.57
N ASP A 90 2.60 -10.36 13.22
CA ASP A 90 2.81 -10.22 14.66
C ASP A 90 1.46 -9.91 15.33
N TYR A 91 0.92 -10.91 16.02
CA TYR A 91 -0.33 -10.79 16.76
C TYR A 91 -0.27 -9.77 17.92
N THR A 92 0.91 -9.56 18.51
CA THR A 92 1.05 -8.74 19.73
C THR A 92 0.91 -7.24 19.44
N GLN A 93 1.43 -6.80 18.29
CA GLN A 93 1.32 -5.42 17.81
C GLN A 93 0.25 -5.25 16.72
N ASP A 94 -0.36 -6.36 16.27
CA ASP A 94 -1.33 -6.39 15.17
C ASP A 94 -0.78 -5.69 13.92
N MET A 95 0.34 -6.23 13.41
CA MET A 95 1.04 -5.73 12.23
C MET A 95 1.67 -6.87 11.42
N PHE A 96 1.85 -6.63 10.12
CA PHE A 96 2.59 -7.51 9.23
C PHE A 96 4.01 -7.00 9.01
N TYR A 97 4.98 -7.90 8.86
CA TYR A 97 6.40 -7.56 8.77
C TYR A 97 7.16 -8.47 7.81
N SER A 98 8.29 -7.98 7.30
CA SER A 98 9.17 -8.69 6.36
C SER A 98 9.89 -9.87 7.01
N LEU A 99 9.99 -10.97 6.26
CA LEU A 99 10.85 -12.10 6.59
C LEU A 99 12.29 -11.83 6.12
N MET A 100 13.26 -12.36 6.86
CA MET A 100 14.69 -12.24 6.52
C MET A 100 15.03 -12.71 5.12
N ASN A 101 14.45 -13.85 4.71
CA ASN A 101 14.77 -14.53 3.47
C ASN A 101 13.59 -14.47 2.47
N GLY A 102 12.87 -13.35 2.44
CA GLY A 102 11.88 -13.08 1.39
C GLY A 102 12.52 -13.00 0.00
N TRP A 103 11.75 -13.35 -1.03
CA TRP A 103 12.22 -13.35 -2.43
C TRP A 103 12.71 -11.96 -2.89
N GLN A 104 12.21 -10.88 -2.27
CA GLN A 104 12.60 -9.49 -2.53
C GLN A 104 14.11 -9.26 -2.39
N ARG A 105 14.78 -10.06 -1.55
CA ARG A 105 16.24 -9.97 -1.34
C ARG A 105 17.04 -10.19 -2.62
N SER A 106 16.52 -10.95 -3.57
CA SER A 106 17.19 -11.28 -4.83
C SER A 106 17.18 -10.16 -5.87
N PHE A 107 16.44 -9.08 -5.62
CA PHE A 107 16.14 -8.05 -6.63
C PHE A 107 16.84 -6.71 -6.41
N GLY A 108 17.66 -6.61 -5.36
CA GLY A 108 18.37 -5.38 -5.01
C GLY A 108 17.45 -4.17 -4.94
N TYR A 109 17.95 -3.03 -5.37
CA TYR A 109 17.21 -1.79 -5.42
C TYR A 109 17.73 -0.83 -6.48
N PHE A 110 16.80 -0.13 -7.13
CA PHE A 110 17.08 1.00 -8.00
C PHE A 110 15.81 1.86 -8.16
N ARG A 111 16.00 3.11 -8.59
CA ARG A 111 14.95 4.13 -8.60
C ARG A 111 13.68 3.74 -9.36
N LEU A 112 13.74 2.84 -10.35
CA LEU A 112 12.55 2.45 -11.10
C LEU A 112 11.49 1.73 -10.26
N TYR A 113 11.88 1.09 -9.15
CA TYR A 113 10.91 0.49 -8.23
C TYR A 113 10.03 1.54 -7.55
N ASP A 114 10.63 2.64 -7.11
CA ASP A 114 9.88 3.79 -6.60
C ASP A 114 8.97 4.40 -7.68
N GLU A 115 9.48 4.53 -8.90
CA GLU A 115 8.70 5.05 -10.02
C GLU A 115 7.48 4.17 -10.34
N ALA A 116 7.53 2.86 -10.10
CA ALA A 116 6.37 1.99 -10.27
C ALA A 116 5.38 2.04 -9.08
N SER A 117 5.78 2.56 -7.92
CA SER A 117 5.03 2.39 -6.67
C SER A 117 3.61 2.95 -6.75
N ALA A 118 3.45 4.19 -7.24
CA ALA A 118 2.14 4.84 -7.31
C ALA A 118 1.15 4.12 -8.25
N THR A 119 1.64 3.49 -9.34
CA THR A 119 0.77 2.75 -10.26
C THR A 119 0.25 1.43 -9.67
N PHE A 120 0.92 0.92 -8.64
CA PHE A 120 0.51 -0.28 -7.89
C PHE A 120 -0.15 0.06 -6.55
N SER A 121 -0.87 1.20 -6.50
CA SER A 121 -1.63 1.63 -5.31
C SER A 121 -0.79 1.90 -4.05
N MET A 122 0.52 2.10 -4.21
CA MET A 122 1.39 2.52 -3.11
C MET A 122 1.64 4.02 -3.19
N ILE A 123 0.95 4.78 -2.36
CA ILE A 123 1.14 6.23 -2.21
C ILE A 123 1.98 6.45 -0.96
N ILE A 124 3.29 6.49 -1.17
CA ILE A 124 4.31 6.53 -0.13
C ILE A 124 5.31 7.66 -0.37
N ASP A 125 5.91 8.15 0.71
CA ASP A 125 7.12 8.97 0.66
C ASP A 125 8.32 8.03 0.55
N CYS A 126 9.18 8.23 -0.44
CA CYS A 126 10.44 7.50 -0.64
C CYS A 126 11.60 8.43 -0.33
N GLU A 127 12.52 8.02 0.53
CA GLU A 127 13.60 8.88 1.01
C GLU A 127 14.95 8.15 1.04
N PRO A 128 15.64 8.06 -0.12
CA PRO A 128 16.94 7.43 -0.22
C PRO A 128 18.05 8.36 0.29
N ILE A 129 18.88 7.84 1.20
CA ILE A 129 20.05 8.54 1.73
C ILE A 129 21.31 7.87 1.21
N TYR A 130 21.99 8.57 0.30
CA TYR A 130 23.21 8.11 -0.34
C TYR A 130 24.47 8.56 0.40
N PHE A 131 25.40 7.64 0.61
CA PHE A 131 26.70 7.95 1.25
C PHE A 131 27.78 6.96 0.80
N ASN A 132 29.04 7.34 0.99
CA ASN A 132 30.18 6.48 0.67
C ASN A 132 30.87 6.04 1.96
N TYR A 133 31.20 4.76 2.06
CA TYR A 133 31.88 4.21 3.22
C TYR A 133 32.76 3.03 2.81
N ARG A 134 34.03 3.07 3.24
CA ARG A 134 35.09 2.09 2.93
C ARG A 134 35.15 1.72 1.44
N GLY A 135 35.10 2.74 0.57
CA GLY A 135 35.22 2.57 -0.88
C GLY A 135 33.97 2.02 -1.58
N MET A 136 32.86 1.81 -0.86
CA MET A 136 31.59 1.36 -1.43
C MET A 136 30.55 2.48 -1.39
N LYS A 137 29.64 2.49 -2.38
CA LYS A 137 28.45 3.34 -2.38
C LYS A 137 27.37 2.63 -1.57
N TRP A 138 26.81 3.32 -0.57
CA TRP A 138 25.73 2.83 0.26
C TRP A 138 24.48 3.67 0.04
N MET A 139 23.34 3.02 0.23
CA MET A 139 22.03 3.65 0.27
C MET A 139 21.26 3.03 1.43
N ILE A 140 20.79 3.88 2.34
CA ILE A 140 19.74 3.50 3.28
C ILE A 140 18.51 4.27 2.87
N GLU A 141 17.41 3.58 2.65
CA GLU A 141 16.18 4.21 2.19
C GLU A 141 15.03 3.97 3.16
N PHE A 142 14.27 5.04 3.37
CA PHE A 142 13.08 5.04 4.20
C PHE A 142 11.85 5.16 3.32
N TRP A 143 10.82 4.38 3.63
CA TRP A 143 9.52 4.51 3.01
C TRP A 143 8.42 4.62 4.07
N LYS A 144 7.42 5.48 3.83
CA LYS A 144 6.22 5.54 4.68
C LYS A 144 4.99 5.97 3.91
N GLY A 145 3.81 5.47 4.29
CA GLY A 145 2.54 5.90 3.69
C GLY A 145 1.54 4.77 3.54
N GLN A 146 0.75 4.83 2.46
CA GLN A 146 -0.31 3.86 2.16
C GLN A 146 0.15 2.85 1.09
N TYR A 147 0.14 1.58 1.46
CA TYR A 147 0.49 0.40 0.66
C TYR A 147 -0.78 -0.39 0.33
N GLY A 148 -1.55 0.07 -0.66
CA GLY A 148 -2.83 -0.56 -0.97
C GLY A 148 -3.78 -0.54 0.23
N MET A 149 -4.08 -1.71 0.80
CA MET A 149 -4.96 -1.87 1.97
C MET A 149 -4.26 -1.65 3.32
N THR A 150 -2.95 -1.42 3.35
CA THR A 150 -2.20 -1.24 4.60
C THR A 150 -1.57 0.15 4.68
N THR A 151 -1.48 0.71 5.88
CA THR A 151 -0.57 1.83 6.17
C THR A 151 0.71 1.26 6.74
N GLY A 152 1.88 1.77 6.36
CA GLY A 152 3.12 1.20 6.87
C GLY A 152 4.35 2.06 6.70
N GLY A 153 5.48 1.44 7.03
CA GLY A 153 6.79 2.00 6.78
C GLY A 153 7.85 0.91 6.63
N GLU A 154 8.95 1.29 6.00
CA GLU A 154 10.06 0.41 5.67
C GLU A 154 11.40 1.14 5.87
N VAL A 155 12.43 0.38 6.24
CA VAL A 155 13.84 0.83 6.19
C VAL A 155 14.68 -0.26 5.56
N GLY A 156 15.36 0.06 4.45
CA GLY A 156 16.19 -0.88 3.69
C GLY A 156 17.64 -0.41 3.58
N VAL A 157 18.57 -1.36 3.58
CA VAL A 157 20.02 -1.10 3.49
C VAL A 157 20.56 -1.80 2.25
N TYR A 158 21.23 -1.02 1.40
CA TYR A 158 21.75 -1.48 0.13
C TYR A 158 23.13 -0.90 -0.12
N TYR A 159 23.90 -1.57 -0.97
CA TYR A 159 25.26 -1.18 -1.27
C TYR A 159 25.64 -1.59 -2.69
N THR A 160 26.66 -0.95 -3.23
CA THR A 160 27.26 -1.36 -4.49
C THR A 160 28.71 -0.89 -4.57
N SER A 161 29.52 -1.69 -5.27
CA SER A 161 30.84 -1.30 -5.78
C SER A 161 30.80 -1.03 -7.28
N GLY A 162 29.64 -1.21 -7.92
CA GLY A 162 29.45 -1.07 -9.35
C GLY A 162 29.46 0.38 -9.84
N GLN A 163 29.68 0.53 -11.15
CA GLN A 163 29.50 1.80 -11.83
C GLN A 163 28.01 2.08 -12.04
N ASP A 164 27.69 3.33 -12.36
CA ASP A 164 26.31 3.68 -12.70
C ASP A 164 25.95 3.00 -14.03
N LEU A 165 24.74 2.44 -14.08
CA LEU A 165 24.19 1.86 -15.29
C LEU A 165 23.70 2.98 -16.20
N ASN A 166 24.05 2.89 -17.47
CA ASN A 166 23.51 3.75 -18.51
C ASN A 166 22.91 2.87 -19.61
N ILE A 167 21.61 2.59 -19.49
CA ILE A 167 20.82 1.80 -20.42
C ILE A 167 19.89 2.78 -21.15
N PRO A 168 20.23 3.18 -22.39
CA PRO A 168 19.49 4.21 -23.12
C PRO A 168 17.99 3.94 -23.18
N GLY A 169 17.19 4.93 -22.78
CA GLY A 169 15.72 4.85 -22.78
C GLY A 169 15.10 3.98 -21.68
N ILE A 170 15.92 3.32 -20.84
CA ILE A 170 15.43 2.41 -19.79
C ILE A 170 15.82 2.94 -18.41
N PHE A 171 17.12 3.09 -18.14
CA PHE A 171 17.62 3.43 -16.81
C PHE A 171 18.97 4.12 -16.90
N ASN A 172 19.09 5.26 -16.26
CA ASN A 172 20.37 5.93 -16.03
C ASN A 172 20.48 6.20 -14.52
N GLY A 173 21.37 5.47 -13.85
CA GLY A 173 21.54 5.58 -12.41
C GLY A 173 22.24 4.37 -11.80
N THR A 174 22.34 4.36 -10.49
CA THR A 174 23.03 3.31 -9.74
C THR A 174 22.06 2.19 -9.37
N PHE A 175 22.47 0.94 -9.61
CA PHE A 175 21.82 -0.23 -9.00
C PHE A 175 22.53 -0.59 -7.70
N TYR A 176 21.75 -0.84 -6.65
CA TYR A 176 22.23 -1.24 -5.34
C TYR A 176 21.82 -2.67 -5.03
N TYR A 177 22.75 -3.50 -4.58
CA TYR A 177 22.45 -4.86 -4.15
C TYR A 177 21.94 -4.85 -2.71
N CYS A 178 21.08 -5.80 -2.37
CA CYS A 178 20.75 -6.07 -0.98
C CYS A 178 22.01 -6.45 -0.22
N VAL A 179 22.14 -5.98 1.02
CA VAL A 179 23.30 -6.33 1.83
C VAL A 179 23.37 -7.84 2.12
N LYS A 180 24.61 -8.35 2.14
CA LYS A 180 24.92 -9.70 2.61
C LYS A 180 24.64 -9.84 4.10
N ASP A 181 24.59 -11.07 4.58
CA ASP A 181 24.30 -11.40 5.99
C ASP A 181 25.24 -10.71 6.99
N GLU A 182 26.51 -10.60 6.61
CA GLU A 182 27.59 -9.93 7.35
C GLU A 182 27.49 -8.40 7.33
N HIS A 183 26.65 -7.85 6.45
CA HIS A 183 26.47 -6.42 6.25
C HIS A 183 25.08 -5.91 6.66
N ARG A 184 24.35 -6.73 7.43
CA ARG A 184 23.13 -6.28 8.10
C ARG A 184 23.48 -5.37 9.28
N ILE A 185 22.51 -4.59 9.71
CA ILE A 185 22.65 -3.71 10.88
C ILE A 185 21.42 -3.82 11.76
N ASP A 186 21.55 -3.46 13.04
CA ASP A 186 20.39 -3.29 13.90
C ASP A 186 19.64 -2.03 13.47
N MET A 187 18.37 -2.22 13.13
CA MET A 187 17.47 -1.15 12.76
C MET A 187 16.21 -1.23 13.60
N SER A 188 15.71 -0.06 13.96
CA SER A 188 14.37 0.04 14.53
C SER A 188 13.65 1.28 14.03
N PHE A 189 12.33 1.21 14.02
CA PHE A 189 11.51 2.40 13.85
C PHE A 189 10.20 2.32 14.62
N ALA A 190 9.64 3.48 14.95
CA ALA A 190 8.26 3.63 15.39
C ALA A 190 7.46 4.33 14.28
N LEU A 191 6.32 3.76 13.89
CA LEU A 191 5.41 4.38 12.93
C LEU A 191 4.28 5.08 13.67
N ARG A 192 4.04 6.35 13.36
CA ARG A 192 2.97 7.14 13.98
C ARG A 192 2.01 7.67 12.93
N LYS A 193 0.75 7.80 13.31
CA LYS A 193 -0.28 8.51 12.56
C LYS A 193 -0.83 9.66 13.38
N ASN A 194 -0.69 10.89 12.89
CA ASN A 194 -1.12 12.11 13.59
C ASN A 194 -0.60 12.15 15.05
N GLY A 195 0.67 11.77 15.24
CA GLY A 195 1.34 11.68 16.54
C GLY A 195 1.09 10.39 17.34
N ASN A 196 0.01 9.65 17.06
CA ASN A 196 -0.31 8.41 17.76
C ASN A 196 0.54 7.25 17.26
N LEU A 197 1.11 6.47 18.18
CA LEU A 197 1.90 5.28 17.84
C LEU A 197 0.98 4.19 17.25
N LEU A 198 1.32 3.70 16.06
CA LEU A 198 0.66 2.55 15.46
C LEU A 198 1.36 1.25 15.88
N PHE A 199 2.67 1.17 15.71
CA PHE A 199 3.49 0.02 16.09
C PHE A 199 4.98 0.39 16.10
N THR A 200 5.81 -0.53 16.61
CA THR A 200 7.27 -0.44 16.57
C THR A 200 7.86 -1.69 15.94
N ARG A 201 9.02 -1.54 15.31
CA ARG A 201 9.79 -2.64 14.74
C ARG A 201 11.24 -2.48 15.20
N SER A 202 11.87 -3.53 15.73
CA SER A 202 13.32 -3.62 15.94
C SER A 202 13.87 -5.01 15.58
N ALA A 203 15.03 -5.08 14.92
CA ALA A 203 15.80 -6.29 14.62
C ALA A 203 17.03 -6.01 13.74
N TYR A 204 18.03 -6.88 13.86
CA TYR A 204 19.17 -7.02 12.95
C TYR A 204 18.72 -7.52 11.58
N HIS A 205 18.77 -6.68 10.54
CA HIS A 205 18.22 -7.01 9.23
C HIS A 205 18.87 -6.21 8.09
N TRP A 206 18.50 -6.57 6.86
CA TRP A 206 18.76 -5.77 5.66
C TRP A 206 17.57 -4.88 5.23
N TRP A 207 16.36 -5.19 5.70
CA TRP A 207 15.09 -4.57 5.26
C TRP A 207 13.97 -4.87 6.24
N ILE A 208 13.52 -3.83 6.91
CA ILE A 208 12.59 -3.95 8.03
C ILE A 208 11.32 -3.26 7.65
N THR A 209 10.20 -3.95 7.79
CA THR A 209 8.89 -3.40 7.45
C THR A 209 7.91 -3.55 8.59
N GLY A 210 6.88 -2.73 8.54
CA GLY A 210 5.69 -2.90 9.36
C GLY A 210 4.49 -2.35 8.62
N PHE A 211 3.38 -3.09 8.66
CA PHE A 211 2.15 -2.72 7.97
C PHE A 211 0.94 -2.96 8.87
N LYS A 212 0.10 -1.93 9.02
CA LYS A 212 -1.19 -1.99 9.68
C LYS A 212 -2.29 -2.18 8.64
N LEU A 213 -3.01 -3.29 8.71
CA LEU A 213 -4.08 -3.61 7.77
C LEU A 213 -5.33 -2.75 8.01
N ALA A 214 -5.93 -2.30 6.92
CA ALA A 214 -7.18 -1.55 6.86
C ALA A 214 -7.21 -0.23 7.64
N GLU A 215 -6.04 0.26 8.05
CA GLU A 215 -5.83 1.63 8.49
C GLU A 215 -5.53 2.47 7.23
N PHE A 216 -6.45 3.35 6.85
CA PHE A 216 -6.26 4.26 5.73
C PHE A 216 -5.57 5.54 6.18
N SER A 217 -4.49 5.93 5.51
CA SER A 217 -3.75 7.16 5.82
C SER A 217 -3.36 7.94 4.58
N GLN A 218 -3.24 9.24 4.73
CA GLN A 218 -2.48 10.07 3.82
C GLN A 218 -1.01 10.10 4.24
N PRO A 219 -0.05 10.20 3.30
CA PRO A 219 1.39 10.19 3.64
C PRO A 219 1.79 11.27 4.66
N PHE A 220 1.17 12.46 4.58
CA PHE A 220 1.43 13.57 5.50
C PHE A 220 0.92 13.34 6.92
N GLU A 221 0.06 12.33 7.14
CA GLU A 221 -0.38 11.95 8.49
C GLU A 221 0.63 11.03 9.16
N ILE A 222 1.57 10.45 8.41
CA ILE A 222 2.46 9.40 8.87
C ILE A 222 3.85 9.96 9.13
N THR A 223 4.43 9.63 10.29
CA THR A 223 5.81 9.96 10.63
C THR A 223 6.55 8.71 11.12
N MET A 224 7.87 8.69 10.96
CA MET A 224 8.73 7.61 11.46
C MET A 224 9.83 8.16 12.37
N ASP A 225 9.97 7.55 13.56
CA ASP A 225 11.15 7.71 14.41
C ASP A 225 12.10 6.53 14.14
N ILE A 226 13.25 6.75 13.52
CA ILE A 226 14.15 5.69 13.01
C ILE A 226 15.45 5.67 13.82
N ILE A 227 15.95 4.48 14.14
CA ILE A 227 17.24 4.29 14.79
C ILE A 227 18.05 3.26 14.00
N LEU A 228 19.28 3.65 13.65
CA LEU A 228 20.23 2.81 12.93
C LEU A 228 21.48 2.61 13.81
N ASP A 229 21.84 1.36 14.10
CA ASP A 229 23.09 1.02 14.78
C ASP A 229 24.14 0.61 13.74
N LEU A 230 24.90 1.58 13.23
CA LEU A 230 25.84 1.40 12.13
C LEU A 230 27.13 0.72 12.61
N TYR A 231 28.01 0.29 11.68
CA TYR A 231 29.19 -0.51 12.05
C TYR A 231 30.14 0.22 13.00
N ASP A 232 30.42 1.48 12.71
CA ASP A 232 31.31 2.30 13.49
C ASP A 232 30.95 3.78 13.33
N ARG A 233 31.69 4.62 14.05
CA ARG A 233 31.50 6.06 14.00
C ARG A 233 31.75 6.65 12.62
N GLN A 234 32.65 6.08 11.83
CA GLN A 234 32.96 6.58 10.48
C GLN A 234 31.78 6.37 9.53
N MET A 235 31.10 5.22 9.61
CA MET A 235 29.88 4.98 8.84
C MET A 235 28.74 5.90 9.28
N ALA A 236 28.61 6.16 10.59
CA ALA A 236 27.62 7.10 11.11
C ALA A 236 27.85 8.53 10.60
N GLU A 237 29.09 9.01 10.61
CA GLU A 237 29.45 10.33 10.07
C GLU A 237 29.25 10.41 8.55
N ALA A 238 29.54 9.33 7.82
CA ALA A 238 29.26 9.24 6.39
C ALA A 238 27.75 9.28 6.09
N PHE A 239 26.95 8.54 6.85
CA PHE A 239 25.50 8.54 6.73
C PHE A 239 24.89 9.92 7.06
N VAL A 240 25.35 10.57 8.13
CA VAL A 240 24.94 11.94 8.49
C VAL A 240 25.32 12.95 7.40
N SER A 241 26.48 12.77 6.77
CA SER A 241 26.83 13.56 5.59
C SER A 241 25.87 13.33 4.42
N GLY A 242 25.35 12.12 4.27
CA GLY A 242 24.27 11.79 3.33
C GLY A 242 22.95 12.49 3.69
N LEU A 243 22.53 12.45 4.95
CA LEU A 243 21.34 13.17 5.45
C LEU A 243 21.41 14.67 5.15
N ARG A 244 22.54 15.32 5.49
CA ARG A 244 22.76 16.74 5.22
C ARG A 244 22.71 17.08 3.73
N LYS A 245 23.25 16.20 2.86
CA LYS A 245 23.17 16.36 1.40
C LYS A 245 21.75 16.23 0.89
N ALA A 246 20.93 15.37 1.50
CA ALA A 246 19.52 15.20 1.14
C ALA A 246 18.67 16.40 1.58
N GLY A 247 19.07 17.13 2.63
CA GLY A 247 18.40 18.35 3.09
C GLY A 247 18.07 18.38 4.58
N TYR A 248 18.40 17.31 5.32
CA TYR A 248 18.09 17.22 6.75
C TYR A 248 18.87 18.22 7.59
N THR A 249 18.20 18.75 8.60
CA THR A 249 18.76 19.68 9.59
C THR A 249 19.04 19.00 10.93
N GLU A 250 19.83 19.65 11.80
CA GLU A 250 20.21 19.13 13.12
C GLU A 250 19.02 18.90 14.08
N ASN A 251 17.82 19.40 13.75
CA ASN A 251 16.60 19.13 14.54
C ASN A 251 15.88 17.84 14.11
N GLU A 252 16.28 17.25 12.99
CA GLU A 252 15.62 16.08 12.39
C GLU A 252 16.44 14.80 12.56
N TYR A 253 17.64 14.88 13.12
CA TYR A 253 18.42 13.71 13.49
C TYR A 253 19.32 13.97 14.70
N ALA A 254 19.78 12.90 15.33
CA ALA A 254 20.78 12.95 16.39
C ALA A 254 21.79 11.80 16.24
N VAL A 255 23.00 11.99 16.76
CA VAL A 255 24.09 11.01 16.67
C VAL A 255 24.60 10.68 18.06
N ARG A 256 24.73 9.39 18.38
CA ARG A 256 25.34 8.89 19.61
C ARG A 256 26.28 7.73 19.33
N GLY A 257 27.58 8.04 19.24
CA GLY A 257 28.60 7.05 18.88
C GLY A 257 28.39 6.56 17.44
N ARG A 258 28.08 5.27 17.28
CA ARG A 258 27.76 4.65 15.97
C ARG A 258 26.25 4.62 15.65
N ARG A 259 25.41 5.12 16.57
CA ARG A 259 23.96 5.16 16.39
C ARG A 259 23.51 6.50 15.83
N VAL A 260 22.62 6.44 14.85
CA VAL A 260 21.95 7.61 14.27
C VAL A 260 20.45 7.48 14.47
N TYR A 261 19.85 8.55 14.97
CA TYR A 261 18.41 8.69 15.19
C TYR A 261 17.90 9.66 14.13
N VAL A 262 16.84 9.32 13.40
CA VAL A 262 16.27 10.15 12.34
C VAL A 262 14.78 10.30 12.55
N TYR A 263 14.28 11.53 12.51
CA TYR A 263 12.87 11.85 12.48
C TYR A 263 12.45 12.10 11.03
N PHE A 264 11.67 11.19 10.47
CA PHE A 264 11.19 11.28 9.10
C PHE A 264 9.70 11.66 9.06
N ASP A 265 9.44 12.96 8.87
CA ASP A 265 8.11 13.55 8.67
C ASP A 265 7.85 13.86 7.19
N LYS A 266 8.66 14.74 6.59
CA LYS A 266 8.54 15.11 5.17
C LYS A 266 9.77 14.66 4.41
N PRO A 267 9.60 14.13 3.18
CA PRO A 267 10.75 13.80 2.35
C PRO A 267 11.46 15.07 1.90
N HIS A 268 12.79 15.05 1.97
CA HIS A 268 13.64 16.10 1.41
C HIS A 268 14.07 15.77 -0.02
N THR A 269 14.02 14.49 -0.39
CA THR A 269 14.34 14.03 -1.73
C THR A 269 13.15 14.09 -2.68
N LYS A 270 13.45 14.12 -3.99
CA LYS A 270 12.43 14.16 -5.04
C LYS A 270 11.60 12.88 -5.04
N GLN A 271 10.29 13.04 -4.91
CA GLN A 271 9.33 11.95 -4.95
C GLN A 271 9.12 11.39 -6.37
N PRO A 272 8.64 10.14 -6.51
CA PRO A 272 8.48 9.50 -7.81
C PRO A 272 7.57 10.28 -8.75
N PHE A 273 7.90 10.33 -10.04
CA PHE A 273 7.14 11.06 -11.05
C PHE A 273 5.70 10.53 -11.20
N THR A 274 5.50 9.23 -11.01
CA THR A 274 4.19 8.60 -11.06
C THR A 274 3.28 9.02 -9.91
N ARG A 275 3.85 9.55 -8.81
CA ARG A 275 3.11 10.12 -7.67
C ARG A 275 2.66 11.56 -7.96
N ASN A 276 1.94 11.75 -9.05
CA ASN A 276 1.27 13.00 -9.39
C ASN A 276 -0.12 13.08 -8.75
N SER A 277 -0.71 14.28 -8.73
CA SER A 277 -2.00 14.56 -8.07
C SER A 277 -3.15 13.68 -8.55
N ILE A 278 -3.21 13.37 -9.84
CA ILE A 278 -4.28 12.55 -10.44
C ILE A 278 -4.13 11.10 -9.97
N THR A 279 -2.94 10.51 -10.13
CA THR A 279 -2.65 9.14 -9.67
C THR A 279 -2.90 9.03 -8.17
N VAL A 280 -2.39 9.96 -7.37
CA VAL A 280 -2.58 9.98 -5.92
C VAL A 280 -4.06 10.00 -5.56
N HIS A 281 -4.86 10.88 -6.19
CA HIS A 281 -6.28 10.97 -5.91
C HIS A 281 -7.02 9.66 -6.22
N LEU A 282 -6.78 9.10 -7.41
CA LEU A 282 -7.44 7.87 -7.86
C LEU A 282 -7.04 6.68 -6.97
N MET A 283 -5.74 6.49 -6.73
CA MET A 283 -5.23 5.37 -5.95
C MET A 283 -5.64 5.47 -4.48
N GLN A 284 -5.55 6.65 -3.85
CA GLN A 284 -6.00 6.82 -2.47
C GLN A 284 -7.51 6.62 -2.31
N ARG A 285 -8.31 7.02 -3.31
CA ARG A 285 -9.75 6.74 -3.29
C ARG A 285 -10.02 5.23 -3.33
N ASN A 286 -9.28 4.49 -4.16
CA ASN A 286 -9.38 3.03 -4.22
C ASN A 286 -8.92 2.39 -2.91
N ASN A 287 -7.73 2.76 -2.40
CA ASN A 287 -7.19 2.29 -1.12
C ASN A 287 -8.18 2.50 0.02
N LYS A 288 -8.73 3.72 0.14
CA LYS A 288 -9.76 4.02 1.13
C LYS A 288 -10.99 3.13 0.96
N SER A 289 -11.47 2.95 -0.27
CA SER A 289 -12.62 2.08 -0.55
C SER A 289 -12.37 0.63 -0.13
N PHE A 290 -11.15 0.11 -0.33
CA PHE A 290 -10.80 -1.25 0.10
C PHE A 290 -10.69 -1.36 1.62
N CYS A 291 -10.07 -0.39 2.30
CA CYS A 291 -10.05 -0.33 3.76
C CYS A 291 -11.48 -0.26 4.33
N ASP A 292 -12.31 0.64 3.80
CA ASP A 292 -13.72 0.78 4.20
C ASP A 292 -14.51 -0.53 3.98
N ALA A 293 -14.27 -1.22 2.85
CA ALA A 293 -14.91 -2.49 2.54
C ALA A 293 -14.48 -3.62 3.49
N TYR A 294 -13.19 -3.75 3.79
CA TYR A 294 -12.68 -4.69 4.79
C TYR A 294 -13.29 -4.42 6.17
N ASN A 295 -13.25 -3.16 6.62
CA ASN A 295 -13.78 -2.77 7.93
C ASN A 295 -15.30 -3.02 8.02
N TYR A 296 -16.04 -2.76 6.95
CA TYR A 296 -17.48 -3.05 6.89
C TYR A 296 -17.77 -4.56 6.90
N LEU A 297 -16.97 -5.35 6.17
CA LEU A 297 -17.15 -6.81 6.07
C LEU A 297 -16.85 -7.49 7.41
N THR A 298 -15.91 -6.94 8.17
CA THR A 298 -15.36 -7.56 9.38
C THR A 298 -15.78 -6.88 10.68
N GLU A 299 -16.74 -5.96 10.62
CA GLU A 299 -17.17 -5.13 11.77
C GLU A 299 -17.64 -5.93 13.00
N SER A 300 -18.11 -7.16 12.80
CA SER A 300 -18.59 -8.04 13.87
C SER A 300 -17.46 -8.71 14.66
N TYR A 301 -16.21 -8.58 14.21
CA TYR A 301 -15.03 -9.20 14.82
C TYR A 301 -14.09 -8.13 15.36
N VAL A 302 -13.46 -8.41 16.49
CA VAL A 302 -12.50 -7.49 17.13
C VAL A 302 -11.09 -7.78 16.64
N GLY A 303 -10.63 -9.03 16.79
CA GLY A 303 -9.25 -9.44 16.49
C GLY A 303 -8.98 -9.68 15.02
N THR A 304 -7.82 -9.23 14.54
CA THR A 304 -7.41 -9.34 13.12
C THR A 304 -7.33 -10.78 12.62
N LEU A 305 -6.95 -11.75 13.45
CA LEU A 305 -6.93 -13.17 13.06
C LEU A 305 -8.34 -13.66 12.68
N ASP A 306 -9.34 -13.39 13.52
CA ASP A 306 -10.74 -13.75 13.24
C ASP A 306 -11.27 -13.01 12.00
N LYS A 307 -10.93 -11.73 11.86
CA LYS A 307 -11.28 -10.93 10.68
C LYS A 307 -10.72 -11.55 9.41
N LEU A 308 -9.43 -11.93 9.41
CA LEU A 308 -8.75 -12.48 8.25
C LEU A 308 -9.25 -13.86 7.89
N ALA A 309 -9.48 -14.73 8.87
CA ALA A 309 -10.04 -16.05 8.61
C ALA A 309 -11.47 -15.95 8.05
N PHE A 310 -12.29 -15.01 8.55
CA PHE A 310 -13.59 -14.70 7.96
C PHE A 310 -13.48 -14.17 6.53
N VAL A 311 -12.54 -13.27 6.26
CA VAL A 311 -12.30 -12.72 4.91
C VAL A 311 -11.82 -13.80 3.95
N LYS A 312 -10.93 -14.70 4.39
CA LYS A 312 -10.49 -15.88 3.61
C LYS A 312 -11.67 -16.72 3.15
N TYR A 313 -12.64 -16.95 4.03
CA TYR A 313 -13.84 -17.72 3.71
C TYR A 313 -14.87 -16.94 2.86
N LYS A 314 -15.18 -15.69 3.21
CA LYS A 314 -16.27 -14.91 2.58
C LYS A 314 -15.85 -14.10 1.35
N SER A 315 -14.58 -13.71 1.26
CA SER A 315 -14.05 -12.91 0.15
C SER A 315 -12.60 -13.31 -0.16
N PRO A 316 -12.38 -14.50 -0.76
CA PRO A 316 -11.03 -14.98 -1.09
C PRO A 316 -10.22 -14.00 -1.95
N ASN A 317 -10.88 -13.25 -2.84
CA ASN A 317 -10.22 -12.22 -3.65
C ASN A 317 -9.64 -11.08 -2.80
N MET A 318 -10.39 -10.60 -1.79
CA MET A 318 -9.88 -9.59 -0.86
C MET A 318 -8.77 -10.17 0.01
N TYR A 319 -8.90 -11.42 0.45
CA TYR A 319 -7.84 -12.10 1.19
C TYR A 319 -6.54 -12.17 0.38
N ASN A 320 -6.60 -12.59 -0.88
CA ASN A 320 -5.44 -12.61 -1.78
C ASN A 320 -4.84 -11.21 -1.99
N GLN A 321 -5.66 -10.17 -2.08
CA GLN A 321 -5.17 -8.79 -2.14
C GLN A 321 -4.42 -8.38 -0.86
N ILE A 322 -4.89 -8.81 0.31
CA ILE A 322 -4.23 -8.58 1.58
C ILE A 322 -2.88 -9.29 1.63
N LEU A 323 -2.81 -10.56 1.22
CA LEU A 323 -1.55 -11.31 1.20
C LEU A 323 -0.49 -10.67 0.28
N ASN A 324 -0.91 -10.03 -0.82
CA ASN A 324 -0.07 -9.27 -1.74
C ASN A 324 0.27 -7.85 -1.23
N MET A 325 0.43 -7.65 0.09
CA MET A 325 0.79 -6.36 0.66
C MET A 325 2.24 -5.94 0.33
N GLY A 326 2.54 -4.65 0.52
CA GLY A 326 3.85 -4.09 0.19
C GLY A 326 4.05 -3.96 -1.32
N LYS A 327 5.30 -4.12 -1.78
CA LYS A 327 5.66 -4.04 -3.20
C LYS A 327 5.29 -5.36 -3.90
N PRO A 328 4.29 -5.37 -4.80
CA PRO A 328 3.90 -6.60 -5.48
C PRO A 328 4.97 -6.99 -6.52
N GLN A 329 4.99 -8.26 -6.94
CA GLN A 329 6.02 -8.80 -7.85
C GLN A 329 6.13 -8.01 -9.16
N GLN A 330 5.03 -7.42 -9.63
CA GLN A 330 4.99 -6.60 -10.85
C GLN A 330 5.86 -5.34 -10.75
N VAL A 331 6.09 -4.79 -9.55
CA VAL A 331 7.06 -3.68 -9.36
C VAL A 331 8.48 -4.12 -9.75
N PHE A 332 8.79 -5.39 -9.55
CA PHE A 332 10.10 -5.97 -9.81
C PHE A 332 10.27 -6.47 -11.25
N GLU A 333 9.24 -6.44 -12.11
CA GLU A 333 9.39 -6.74 -13.55
C GLU A 333 10.38 -5.78 -14.24
N ALA A 334 10.58 -4.57 -13.70
CA ALA A 334 11.61 -3.67 -14.15
C ALA A 334 13.03 -4.25 -14.00
N TYR A 335 13.25 -5.15 -13.03
CA TYR A 335 14.52 -5.85 -12.82
C TYR A 335 14.92 -6.69 -14.03
N ASP A 336 13.95 -7.37 -14.64
CA ASP A 336 14.19 -8.23 -15.80
C ASP A 336 14.74 -7.46 -17.01
N ARG A 337 14.54 -6.14 -17.05
CA ARG A 337 15.07 -5.26 -18.10
C ARG A 337 16.51 -4.81 -17.85
N VAL A 338 17.00 -4.96 -16.62
CA VAL A 338 18.34 -4.47 -16.22
C VAL A 338 19.29 -5.59 -15.79
N LYS A 339 18.79 -6.77 -15.43
CA LYS A 339 19.58 -7.87 -14.85
C LYS A 339 20.75 -8.34 -15.71
N ASP A 340 20.64 -8.25 -17.04
CA ASP A 340 21.70 -8.67 -17.97
C ASP A 340 22.86 -7.65 -18.03
N TYR A 341 22.71 -6.49 -17.39
CA TYR A 341 23.72 -5.43 -17.28
C TYR A 341 24.34 -5.33 -15.87
N LEU A 342 23.89 -6.16 -14.92
CA LEU A 342 24.36 -6.24 -13.52
C LEU A 342 25.45 -7.29 -13.36
#